data_AF-A0A931XNQ2-F1
#
_entry.id   AF-A0A931XNQ2-F1
#
_cell.length_a   1.000
_cell.length_b   1.000
_cell.length_c   1.000
_cell.angle_alpha   90.00
_cell.angle_beta   90.00
_cell.angle_gamma   90.00
#
_symmetry.space_group_name_H-M   'P 1'
#
loop_
_entity.id
_entity.type
_entity.pdbx_description
1 polymer ?
#
loop_
_entity_poly.entity_id
_entity_poly.type
_entity_poly.pdbx_seq_one_letter_code
_entity_poly.pdbx_strand_id
1 'polypeptide(L)'
;MKALETTAGVPAMKLYGSFDVWSRNLLAQVRRQAKEIERISRLRRYLSPQIAEAVLNAKEGDLFKSHRREITVVFLDLRGFTAFSNRAEPEEVMGLLRSYHTEMGKLIFEFEGTLEHFAGDGIMVFFNDPVPCEDHAARAIRMALEMRSRVKELRPSWLKKGYDLDLGVGLATGHAALGNLGFEGRMDYGAVG
;
A
#
# COMPACT_ATOMS: atom_id res chain seq x y z
N MET A 1 8.94 -64.37 -51.21
CA MET A 1 7.80 -63.78 -51.93
C MET A 1 6.94 -63.05 -50.92
N LYS A 2 6.83 -61.70 -50.99
CA LYS A 2 5.91 -60.77 -50.28
C LYS A 2 5.91 -60.79 -48.73
N ALA A 3 5.74 -59.70 -47.98
CA ALA A 3 5.66 -58.26 -48.23
C ALA A 3 5.88 -57.60 -46.84
N LEU A 4 6.93 -56.80 -46.67
CA LEU A 4 6.85 -55.33 -46.45
C LEU A 4 5.74 -54.89 -45.49
N GLU A 5 6.12 -54.80 -44.22
CA GLU A 5 5.52 -53.94 -43.20
C GLU A 5 5.40 -52.51 -43.74
N THR A 6 4.19 -51.97 -43.71
CA THR A 6 3.94 -50.53 -43.90
C THR A 6 3.46 -49.97 -42.57
N THR A 7 4.38 -49.78 -41.62
CA THR A 7 4.15 -48.90 -40.46
C THR A 7 4.20 -47.46 -40.93
N ALA A 8 3.03 -46.85 -41.06
CA ALA A 8 2.85 -45.45 -41.35
C ALA A 8 3.61 -44.58 -40.33
N GLY A 9 4.74 -44.03 -40.75
CA GLY A 9 5.43 -42.98 -40.03
C GLY A 9 4.53 -41.75 -39.92
N VAL A 10 4.10 -41.41 -38.71
CA VAL A 10 3.54 -40.09 -38.44
C VAL A 10 4.65 -39.07 -38.74
N PRO A 11 4.48 -38.14 -39.68
CA PRO A 11 5.60 -37.31 -40.14
C PRO A 11 6.00 -36.34 -39.04
N ALA A 12 7.28 -36.35 -38.66
CA ALA A 12 7.90 -35.46 -37.66
C ALA A 12 7.55 -33.97 -37.85
N MET A 13 7.19 -33.58 -39.08
CA MET A 13 6.72 -32.24 -39.46
C MET A 13 5.38 -31.84 -38.81
N LYS A 14 4.47 -32.79 -38.52
CA LYS A 14 3.23 -32.52 -37.76
C LYS A 14 3.49 -32.28 -36.27
N LEU A 15 4.48 -32.95 -35.70
CA LEU A 15 4.90 -32.78 -34.30
C LEU A 15 5.58 -31.44 -34.06
N TYR A 16 6.47 -31.00 -34.97
CA TYR A 16 7.08 -29.67 -34.91
C TYR A 16 6.06 -28.54 -35.05
N GLY A 17 5.15 -28.63 -36.03
CA GLY A 17 4.08 -27.63 -36.20
C GLY A 17 3.14 -27.55 -34.99
N SER A 18 2.82 -28.68 -34.35
CA SER A 18 2.01 -28.70 -33.13
C SER A 18 2.74 -28.13 -31.92
N PHE A 19 4.05 -28.36 -31.80
CA PHE A 19 4.88 -27.79 -30.73
C PHE A 19 5.04 -26.28 -30.88
N ASP A 20 5.24 -25.78 -32.10
CA ASP A 20 5.34 -24.34 -32.38
C ASP A 20 4.05 -23.59 -32.10
N VAL A 21 2.89 -24.22 -32.37
CA VAL A 21 1.58 -23.68 -32.05
C VAL A 21 1.36 -23.70 -30.53
N TRP A 22 1.71 -24.79 -29.85
CA TRP A 22 1.62 -24.88 -28.39
C TRP A 22 2.52 -23.87 -27.69
N SER A 23 3.78 -23.73 -28.13
CA SER A 23 4.74 -22.75 -27.61
C SER A 23 4.25 -21.31 -27.81
N ARG A 24 3.73 -20.99 -29.00
CA ARG A 24 3.12 -19.68 -29.27
C ARG A 24 1.88 -19.40 -28.40
N ASN A 25 1.01 -20.40 -28.23
CA ASN A 25 -0.16 -20.28 -27.36
C ASN A 25 0.23 -20.13 -25.89
N LEU A 26 1.22 -20.89 -25.41
CA LEU A 26 1.75 -20.79 -24.05
C LEU A 26 2.39 -19.42 -23.83
N LEU A 27 3.21 -18.93 -24.75
CA LEU A 27 3.80 -17.59 -24.67
C LEU A 27 2.73 -16.50 -24.69
N ALA A 28 1.67 -16.66 -25.48
CA ALA A 28 0.53 -15.73 -25.48
C ALA A 28 -0.22 -15.76 -24.14
N GLN A 29 -0.42 -16.95 -23.57
CA GLN A 29 -1.09 -17.14 -22.27
C GLN A 29 -0.26 -16.57 -21.11
N VAL A 30 1.05 -16.84 -21.07
CA VAL A 30 1.99 -16.27 -20.09
C VAL A 30 2.02 -14.75 -20.20
N ARG A 31 2.09 -14.18 -21.42
CA ARG A 31 2.03 -12.72 -21.62
C ARG A 31 0.71 -12.12 -21.15
N ARG A 32 -0.41 -12.83 -21.33
CA ARG A 32 -1.72 -12.39 -20.86
C ARG A 32 -1.78 -12.35 -19.34
N GLN A 33 -1.36 -13.43 -18.68
CA GLN A 33 -1.27 -13.50 -17.23
C GLN A 33 -0.31 -12.45 -16.65
N ALA A 34 0.85 -12.22 -17.28
CA ALA A 34 1.79 -11.19 -16.85
C ALA A 34 1.17 -9.78 -16.91
N LYS A 35 0.43 -9.45 -17.98
CA LYS A 35 -0.30 -8.17 -18.08
C LYS A 35 -1.40 -8.02 -17.02
N GLU A 36 -2.07 -9.12 -16.68
CA GLU A 36 -3.12 -9.14 -15.67
C GLU A 36 -2.55 -8.94 -14.26
N ILE A 37 -1.45 -9.63 -13.95
CA ILE A 37 -0.66 -9.41 -12.73
C ILE A 37 -0.14 -7.98 -12.66
N GLU A 38 0.33 -7.40 -13.76
CA GLU A 38 0.78 -6.00 -13.79
C GLU A 38 -0.38 -5.04 -13.46
N ARG A 39 -1.57 -5.26 -14.03
CA ARG A 39 -2.77 -4.46 -13.72
C ARG A 39 -3.15 -4.55 -12.25
N ILE A 40 -3.18 -5.76 -11.68
CA ILE A 40 -3.47 -5.98 -10.26
C ILE A 40 -2.37 -5.38 -9.38
N SER A 41 -1.10 -5.46 -9.80
CA SER A 41 0.03 -4.88 -9.07
C SER A 41 -0.04 -3.36 -8.97
N ARG A 42 -0.72 -2.68 -9.91
CA ARG A 42 -0.99 -1.25 -9.78
C ARG A 42 -1.89 -0.95 -8.59
N LEU A 43 -2.67 -1.90 -8.10
CA LEU A 43 -3.51 -1.75 -6.91
C LEU A 43 -2.68 -1.74 -5.62
N ARG A 44 -1.44 -2.25 -5.62
CA ARG A 44 -0.53 -2.19 -4.46
C ARG A 44 -0.29 -0.77 -3.96
N ARG A 45 -0.37 0.24 -4.84
CA ARG A 45 -0.21 1.65 -4.45
C ARG A 45 -1.31 2.17 -3.51
N TYR A 46 -2.42 1.44 -3.40
CA TYR A 46 -3.54 1.76 -2.53
C TYR A 46 -3.49 0.98 -1.21
N LEU A 47 -2.51 0.09 -1.04
CA LEU A 47 -2.21 -0.57 0.23
C LEU A 47 -0.94 0.05 0.81
N SER A 48 -0.80 0.09 2.12
CA SER A 48 0.52 0.37 2.69
C SER A 48 1.50 -0.73 2.26
N PRO A 49 2.79 -0.42 2.03
CA PRO A 49 3.78 -1.41 1.63
C PRO A 49 3.82 -2.60 2.58
N GLN A 50 3.68 -2.37 3.89
CA GLN A 50 3.65 -3.40 4.92
C GLN A 50 2.44 -4.32 4.78
N ILE A 51 1.25 -3.79 4.49
CA ILE A 51 0.07 -4.60 4.20
C ILE A 51 0.26 -5.37 2.90
N ALA A 52 0.78 -4.73 1.85
CA ALA A 52 1.02 -5.39 0.57
C ALA A 52 2.03 -6.55 0.69
N GLU A 53 3.15 -6.33 1.41
CA GLU A 53 4.14 -7.37 1.68
C GLU A 53 3.59 -8.48 2.54
N ALA A 54 2.83 -8.14 3.59
CA ALA A 54 2.14 -9.11 4.39
C ALA A 54 1.27 -10.00 3.47
N VAL A 55 0.38 -9.39 2.67
CA VAL A 55 -0.55 -10.12 1.79
C VAL A 55 0.17 -11.10 0.86
N LEU A 56 1.35 -10.75 0.37
CA LEU A 56 2.16 -11.63 -0.49
C LEU A 56 2.81 -12.80 0.25
N ASN A 57 3.14 -12.59 1.53
CA ASN A 57 3.85 -13.56 2.36
C ASN A 57 2.91 -14.48 3.14
N ALA A 58 1.62 -14.15 3.24
CA ALA A 58 0.67 -15.03 3.91
C ALA A 58 0.35 -16.29 3.11
N LYS A 59 0.26 -17.41 3.84
CA LYS A 59 -0.48 -18.59 3.39
C LYS A 59 -1.96 -18.21 3.31
N GLU A 60 -2.66 -18.67 2.28
CA GLU A 60 -4.07 -18.37 2.04
C GLU A 60 -4.90 -18.43 3.35
N GLY A 61 -5.49 -17.30 3.73
CA GLY A 61 -6.52 -17.22 4.77
C GLY A 61 -6.09 -16.77 6.19
N ASP A 62 -4.80 -16.59 6.49
CA ASP A 62 -4.39 -16.32 7.89
C ASP A 62 -4.16 -14.83 8.22
N LEU A 63 -3.80 -13.99 7.23
CA LEU A 63 -3.44 -12.60 7.48
C LEU A 63 -4.58 -11.69 7.95
N PHE A 64 -5.82 -12.13 7.73
CA PHE A 64 -7.00 -11.32 7.91
C PHE A 64 -7.86 -11.75 9.10
N LYS A 65 -7.42 -12.76 9.85
CA LYS A 65 -8.07 -13.08 11.12
C LYS A 65 -7.79 -11.96 12.11
N SER A 66 -8.85 -11.52 12.77
CA SER A 66 -8.71 -10.53 13.82
C SER A 66 -7.85 -11.08 14.94
N HIS A 67 -6.94 -10.27 15.45
CA HIS A 67 -6.08 -10.63 16.56
C HIS A 67 -5.82 -9.43 17.45
N ARG A 68 -5.44 -9.67 18.70
CA ARG A 68 -5.14 -8.63 19.68
C ARG A 68 -3.64 -8.44 19.80
N ARG A 69 -3.17 -7.21 19.69
CA ARG A 69 -1.75 -6.86 19.90
C ARG A 69 -1.64 -5.46 20.50
N GLU A 70 -0.59 -5.25 21.28
CA GLU A 70 -0.19 -3.91 21.70
C GLU A 70 0.48 -3.17 20.54
N ILE A 71 -0.06 -2.01 20.18
CA ILE A 71 0.44 -1.18 19.08
C ILE A 71 0.68 0.24 19.57
N THR A 72 1.48 0.99 18.84
CA THR A 72 1.50 2.46 18.95
C THR A 72 0.85 3.05 17.73
N VAL A 73 -0.17 3.87 17.94
CA VAL A 73 -0.86 4.61 16.89
C VAL A 73 -0.39 6.06 16.91
N VAL A 74 -0.21 6.64 15.73
CA VAL A 74 0.10 8.03 15.48
C VAL A 74 -1.00 8.62 14.62
N PHE A 75 -1.59 9.71 15.10
CA PHE A 75 -2.56 10.52 14.38
C PHE A 75 -1.92 11.85 14.02
N LEU A 76 -2.03 12.23 12.76
CA LEU A 76 -1.56 13.51 12.22
C LEU A 76 -2.76 14.30 11.72
N ASP A 77 -2.75 15.61 11.92
CA ASP A 77 -3.78 16.53 11.45
C ASP A 77 -3.16 17.91 11.20
N LEU A 78 -3.61 18.63 10.16
CA LEU A 78 -3.08 19.95 9.86
C LEU A 78 -3.91 21.04 10.55
N ARG A 79 -3.27 21.73 11.50
CA ARG A 79 -3.84 22.92 12.13
C ARG A 79 -4.07 24.01 11.09
N GLY A 80 -5.27 24.58 11.10
CA GLY A 80 -5.68 25.61 10.15
C GLY A 80 -6.19 25.08 8.81
N PHE A 81 -6.17 23.76 8.59
CA PHE A 81 -6.56 23.16 7.31
C PHE A 81 -8.01 23.44 6.95
N THR A 82 -8.96 23.26 7.88
CA THR A 82 -10.39 23.54 7.62
C THR A 82 -10.62 24.99 7.16
N ALA A 83 -9.92 25.96 7.78
CA ALA A 83 -10.05 27.36 7.39
C ALA A 83 -9.44 27.63 6.01
N PHE A 84 -8.31 26.99 5.70
CA PHE A 84 -7.67 27.02 4.38
C PHE A 84 -8.57 26.39 3.31
N SER A 85 -9.06 25.17 3.51
CA SER A 85 -9.85 24.40 2.54
C SER A 85 -11.18 25.05 2.18
N ASN A 86 -11.74 25.88 3.08
CA ASN A 86 -12.96 26.63 2.83
C ASN A 86 -12.76 27.88 1.95
N ARG A 87 -11.51 28.32 1.77
CA ARG A 87 -11.18 29.57 1.04
C ARG A 87 -10.39 29.33 -0.23
N ALA A 88 -9.58 28.27 -0.25
CA ALA A 88 -8.75 27.91 -1.37
C ALA A 88 -9.57 27.21 -2.47
N GLU A 89 -9.11 27.32 -3.70
CA GLU A 89 -9.73 26.56 -4.80
C GLU A 89 -9.45 25.06 -4.62
N PRO A 90 -10.36 24.16 -5.05
CA PRO A 90 -10.20 22.72 -4.88
C PRO A 90 -8.86 22.17 -5.43
N GLU A 91 -8.37 22.73 -6.53
CA GLU A 91 -7.08 22.38 -7.13
C GLU A 91 -5.90 22.73 -6.23
N GLU A 92 -5.98 23.85 -5.51
CA GLU A 92 -4.95 24.27 -4.54
C GLU A 92 -4.94 23.34 -3.33
N VAL A 93 -6.13 22.98 -2.82
CA VAL A 93 -6.28 22.00 -1.73
C VAL A 93 -5.68 20.65 -2.15
N MET A 94 -6.02 20.17 -3.35
CA MET A 94 -5.49 18.92 -3.90
C MET A 94 -3.97 18.97 -4.09
N GLY A 95 -3.44 20.10 -4.55
CA GLY A 95 -1.99 20.30 -4.68
C GLY A 95 -1.27 20.27 -3.33
N LEU A 96 -1.85 20.92 -2.32
CA LEU A 96 -1.30 20.95 -0.97
C LEU A 96 -1.31 19.56 -0.34
N LEU A 97 -2.45 18.87 -0.36
CA LEU A 97 -2.58 17.52 0.18
C LEU A 97 -1.61 16.55 -0.50
N ARG A 98 -1.47 16.62 -1.83
CA ARG A 98 -0.52 15.77 -2.56
C ARG A 98 0.92 16.00 -2.11
N SER A 99 1.34 17.26 -1.96
CA SER A 99 2.68 17.59 -1.49
C SER A 99 2.89 17.12 -0.05
N TYR A 100 1.91 17.36 0.82
CA TYR A 100 1.94 16.95 2.22
C TYR A 100 2.00 15.43 2.38
N HIS A 101 1.08 14.69 1.75
CA HIS A 101 1.04 13.22 1.76
C HIS A 101 2.32 12.60 1.19
N THR A 102 2.92 13.22 0.18
CA THR A 102 4.19 12.74 -0.38
C THR A 102 5.32 12.80 0.66
N GLU A 103 5.42 13.91 1.39
CA GLU A 103 6.47 14.07 2.41
C GLU A 103 6.20 13.20 3.64
N MET A 104 4.95 13.11 4.10
CA MET A 104 4.59 12.25 5.23
C MET A 104 4.75 10.76 4.87
N GLY A 105 4.34 10.35 3.66
CA GLY A 105 4.44 8.97 3.20
C GLY A 105 5.89 8.46 3.14
N LYS A 106 6.85 9.32 2.74
CA LYS A 106 8.28 8.99 2.80
C LYS A 106 8.72 8.66 4.22
N LEU A 107 8.31 9.47 5.20
CA LEU A 107 8.67 9.28 6.61
C LEU A 107 7.97 8.04 7.20
N ILE A 108 6.70 7.81 6.88
CA ILE A 108 6.01 6.58 7.30
C ILE A 108 6.76 5.34 6.82
N PHE A 109 7.22 5.36 5.57
CA PHE A 109 8.02 4.27 5.02
C PHE A 109 9.39 4.15 5.69
N GLU A 110 10.12 5.25 5.85
CA GLU A 110 11.45 5.30 6.47
C GLU A 110 11.45 4.73 7.90
N PHE A 111 10.40 5.04 8.66
CA PHE A 111 10.24 4.55 10.02
C PHE A 111 9.50 3.21 10.09
N GLU A 112 9.21 2.56 8.96
CA GLU A 112 8.51 1.27 8.90
C GLU A 112 7.12 1.28 9.58
N GLY A 113 6.46 2.44 9.58
CA GLY A 113 5.09 2.57 10.06
C GLY A 113 4.09 2.00 9.06
N THR A 114 3.05 1.35 9.56
CA THR A 114 1.94 0.85 8.75
C THR A 114 0.91 1.97 8.59
N LEU A 115 0.83 2.53 7.38
CA LEU A 115 -0.23 3.46 7.03
C LEU A 115 -1.57 2.73 7.01
N GLU A 116 -2.53 3.20 7.81
CA GLU A 116 -3.91 2.71 7.74
C GLU A 116 -4.63 3.42 6.59
N HIS A 117 -4.81 4.73 6.70
CA HIS A 117 -5.49 5.53 5.69
C HIS A 117 -5.12 7.01 5.77
N PHE A 118 -5.44 7.73 4.68
CA PHE A 118 -5.50 9.19 4.63
C PHE A 118 -6.97 9.64 4.74
N ALA A 119 -7.23 10.67 5.53
CA ALA A 119 -8.55 11.28 5.70
C ALA A 119 -8.45 12.80 5.51
N GLY A 120 -8.32 13.24 4.26
CA GLY A 120 -8.03 14.64 3.95
C GLY A 120 -6.62 15.01 4.41
N ASP A 121 -6.51 15.92 5.35
CA ASP A 121 -5.25 16.27 6.04
C ASP A 121 -4.92 15.34 7.21
N GLY A 122 -5.90 14.52 7.64
CA GLY A 122 -5.71 13.49 8.63
C GLY A 122 -4.89 12.31 8.11
N ILE A 123 -3.99 11.78 8.93
CA ILE A 123 -3.24 10.55 8.64
C ILE A 123 -3.22 9.67 9.89
N MET A 124 -3.56 8.39 9.71
CA MET A 124 -3.47 7.38 10.77
C MET A 124 -2.41 6.34 10.41
N VAL A 125 -1.45 6.16 11.32
CA VAL A 125 -0.32 5.25 11.18
C VAL A 125 -0.22 4.43 12.45
N PHE A 126 0.05 3.13 12.34
CA PHE A 126 0.35 2.32 13.51
C PHE A 126 1.62 1.50 13.33
N PHE A 127 2.17 1.07 14.45
CA PHE A 127 3.40 0.30 14.53
C PHE A 127 3.16 -1.02 15.26
N ASN A 128 4.10 -1.95 15.13
CA ASN A 128 4.06 -3.30 15.70
C ASN A 128 3.07 -4.25 15.02
N ASP A 129 2.47 -3.85 13.89
CA ASP A 129 1.64 -4.72 13.08
C ASP A 129 1.52 -4.19 11.64
N PRO A 130 1.42 -5.02 10.58
CA PRO A 130 1.53 -6.49 10.58
C PRO A 130 2.95 -6.99 10.87
N VAL A 131 3.94 -6.09 10.82
CA VAL A 131 5.34 -6.38 11.13
C VAL A 131 5.59 -6.11 12.62
N PRO A 132 5.99 -7.12 13.41
CA PRO A 132 6.37 -6.92 14.80
C PRO A 132 7.56 -5.96 14.94
N CYS A 133 7.49 -5.08 15.92
CA CYS A 133 8.46 -4.04 16.21
C CYS A 133 8.50 -3.80 17.72
N GLU A 134 9.55 -4.26 18.40
CA GLU A 134 9.67 -4.11 19.86
C GLU A 134 9.85 -2.65 20.30
N ASP A 135 10.51 -1.82 19.48
CA ASP A 135 10.74 -0.39 19.76
C ASP A 135 9.62 0.51 19.21
N HIS A 136 8.43 -0.03 18.95
CA HIS A 136 7.33 0.66 18.24
C HIS A 136 6.98 2.03 18.81
N ALA A 137 6.92 2.18 20.14
CA ALA A 137 6.65 3.47 20.77
C ALA A 137 7.77 4.50 20.53
N ALA A 138 9.04 4.09 20.69
CA ALA A 138 10.18 4.98 20.47
C ALA A 138 10.28 5.37 18.99
N ARG A 139 10.03 4.43 18.08
CA ARG A 139 10.04 4.65 16.64
C ARG A 139 8.94 5.62 16.19
N ALA A 140 7.72 5.44 16.72
CA ALA A 140 6.61 6.36 16.50
C ALA A 140 6.93 7.79 16.96
N ILE A 141 7.56 7.95 18.12
CA ILE A 141 8.00 9.26 18.63
C ILE A 141 9.05 9.89 17.70
N ARG A 142 10.06 9.13 17.26
CA ARG A 142 11.07 9.64 16.32
C ARG A 142 10.44 10.07 14.99
N MET A 143 9.55 9.25 14.44
CA MET A 143 8.79 9.59 13.22
C MET A 143 8.00 10.88 13.41
N ALA A 144 7.26 11.01 14.52
CA ALA A 144 6.48 12.21 14.83
C ALA A 144 7.34 13.48 14.93
N LEU A 145 8.53 13.38 15.54
CA LEU A 145 9.47 14.50 15.62
C LEU A 145 9.98 14.91 14.23
N GLU A 146 10.34 13.94 13.39
CA GLU A 146 10.83 14.19 12.04
C GLU A 146 9.73 14.79 11.15
N MET A 147 8.50 14.29 11.25
CA MET A 147 7.34 14.85 10.55
C MET A 147 7.09 16.31 10.92
N ARG A 148 7.21 16.65 12.21
CA ARG A 148 7.11 18.05 12.66
C ARG A 148 8.23 18.92 12.09
N SER A 149 9.46 18.40 12.03
CA SER A 149 10.58 19.11 11.40
C SER A 149 10.33 19.34 9.91
N ARG A 150 9.91 18.31 9.18
CA ARG A 150 9.58 18.40 7.75
C ARG A 150 8.45 19.40 7.47
N VAL A 151 7.39 19.41 8.30
CA VAL A 151 6.32 20.41 8.14
C VAL A 151 6.82 21.84 8.40
N LYS A 152 7.74 22.05 9.35
CA LYS A 152 8.37 23.37 9.53
C LYS A 152 9.15 23.82 8.29
N GLU A 153 9.76 22.90 7.55
CA GLU A 153 10.44 23.20 6.27
C GLU A 153 9.44 23.56 5.15
N LEU A 154 8.26 22.93 5.15
CA LEU A 154 7.20 23.20 4.17
C LEU A 154 6.45 24.51 4.47
N ARG A 155 6.29 24.86 5.74
CA ARG A 155 5.50 26.01 6.21
C ARG A 155 5.84 27.35 5.54
N PRO A 156 7.12 27.72 5.29
CA PRO A 156 7.44 28.94 4.53
C PRO A 156 6.82 28.99 3.14
N SER A 157 6.72 27.85 2.44
CA SER A 157 6.10 27.79 1.12
C SER A 157 4.59 27.99 1.16
N TRP A 158 3.94 27.51 2.22
CA TRP A 158 2.51 27.69 2.48
C TRP A 158 2.20 29.14 2.88
N LEU A 159 3.03 29.72 3.76
CA LEU A 159 2.90 31.12 4.18
C LEU A 159 3.03 32.09 2.99
N LYS A 160 3.93 31.82 2.04
CA LYS A 160 4.06 32.63 0.80
C LYS A 160 2.78 32.63 -0.05
N LYS A 161 1.95 31.60 0.07
CA LYS A 161 0.64 31.49 -0.59
C LYS A 161 -0.51 32.02 0.30
N GLY A 162 -0.20 32.53 1.48
CA GLY A 162 -1.18 33.03 2.44
C GLY A 162 -1.81 31.95 3.33
N TYR A 163 -1.24 30.74 3.36
CA TYR A 163 -1.77 29.63 4.17
C TYR A 163 -0.95 29.49 5.46
N ASP A 164 -1.61 29.63 6.61
CA ASP A 164 -1.00 29.41 7.92
C ASP A 164 -1.35 28.00 8.42
N LEU A 165 -0.50 27.03 8.10
CA LEU A 165 -0.69 25.62 8.41
C LEU A 165 0.45 25.07 9.27
N ASP A 166 0.12 24.24 10.25
CA ASP A 166 1.08 23.55 11.13
C ASP A 166 0.62 22.12 11.43
N LEU A 167 1.50 21.29 11.98
CA LEU A 167 1.20 19.87 12.24
C LEU A 167 0.83 19.62 13.70
N GLY A 168 -0.38 19.09 13.90
CA GLY A 168 -0.76 18.38 15.11
C GLY A 168 -0.34 16.91 15.04
N VAL A 169 0.22 16.39 16.13
CA VAL A 169 0.56 14.97 16.25
C VAL A 169 0.08 14.43 17.59
N GLY A 170 -0.72 13.37 17.56
CA GLY A 170 -1.14 12.59 18.73
C GLY A 170 -0.58 11.18 18.66
N LEU A 171 -0.18 10.62 19.80
CA LEU A 171 0.29 9.25 19.92
C LEU A 171 -0.42 8.55 21.07
N ALA A 172 -0.73 7.27 20.88
CA ALA A 172 -1.26 6.41 21.93
C ALA A 172 -0.66 5.02 21.80
N THR A 173 -0.35 4.38 22.93
CA THR A 173 0.10 2.99 22.99
C THR A 173 -0.90 2.19 23.82
N GLY A 174 -1.30 1.04 23.30
CA GLY A 174 -2.23 0.16 23.99
C GLY A 174 -2.59 -1.06 23.15
N HIS A 175 -3.36 -1.95 23.76
CA HIS A 175 -3.85 -3.14 23.08
C HIS A 175 -5.02 -2.79 22.17
N ALA A 176 -4.92 -3.14 20.89
CA ALA A 176 -5.99 -3.01 19.91
C ALA A 176 -6.31 -4.38 19.29
N ALA A 177 -7.53 -4.53 18.80
CA ALA A 177 -7.90 -5.57 17.87
C ALA A 177 -7.53 -5.11 16.45
N LEU A 178 -6.70 -5.88 15.77
CA LEU A 178 -6.29 -5.62 14.39
C LEU A 178 -6.88 -6.66 13.46
N GLY A 179 -7.21 -6.24 12.24
CA GLY A 179 -7.71 -7.14 11.22
C GLY A 179 -8.50 -6.42 10.14
N ASN A 180 -9.23 -7.21 9.38
CA ASN A 180 -10.08 -6.75 8.31
C ASN A 180 -11.38 -6.13 8.85
N LEU A 181 -11.60 -4.87 8.54
CA LEU A 181 -12.79 -4.08 8.86
C LEU A 181 -13.51 -3.74 7.55
N GLY A 182 -14.83 -3.92 7.49
CA GLY A 182 -15.61 -3.59 6.30
C GLY A 182 -16.68 -4.62 5.95
N PHE A 183 -16.99 -4.73 4.66
CA PHE A 183 -18.00 -5.63 4.10
C PHE A 183 -17.51 -6.27 2.79
N GLU A 184 -18.26 -7.22 2.22
CA GLU A 184 -17.85 -8.02 1.05
C GLU A 184 -17.35 -7.20 -0.15
N GLY A 185 -17.85 -5.97 -0.33
CA GLY A 185 -17.44 -5.07 -1.41
C GLY A 185 -16.24 -4.15 -1.08
N ARG A 186 -15.83 -4.03 0.18
CA ARG A 186 -14.70 -3.21 0.62
C ARG A 186 -14.21 -3.64 2.01
N MET A 187 -12.95 -4.06 2.07
CA MET A 187 -12.26 -4.39 3.31
C MET A 187 -11.05 -3.47 3.46
N ASP A 188 -10.91 -2.87 4.63
CA ASP A 188 -9.75 -2.09 5.04
C ASP A 188 -9.07 -2.82 6.21
N TYR A 189 -7.73 -2.83 6.26
CA TYR A 189 -7.00 -3.39 7.39
C TYR A 189 -6.76 -2.28 8.41
N GLY A 190 -7.24 -2.45 9.64
CA GLY A 190 -7.19 -1.39 10.64
C GLY A 190 -7.12 -1.92 12.07
N ALA A 191 -7.06 -0.97 13.01
CA ALA A 191 -6.98 -1.23 14.45
C ALA A 191 -8.15 -0.57 15.20
N VAL A 192 -8.71 -1.29 16.18
CA VAL A 192 -9.80 -0.81 17.04
C VAL A 192 -9.48 -1.09 18.51
N GLY A 193 -9.55 -0.07 19.37
CA GLY A 193 -9.25 -0.17 20.81
C GLY A 193 -9.43 1.14 21.56
#